data_AF-A0A969LER9-F1
#
_entry.id   AF-A0A969LER9-F1
#
_cell.length_a   1.000
_cell.length_b   1.000
_cell.length_c   1.000
_cell.angle_alpha   90.00
_cell.angle_beta   90.00
_cell.angle_gamma   90.00
#
_symmetry.space_group_name_H-M   'P 1'
#
loop_
_entity.id
_entity.type
_entity.pdbx_description
1 polymer ?
#
loop_
_entity_poly.entity_id
_entity_poly.type
_entity_poly.pdbx_seq_one_letter_code
_entity_poly.pdbx_strand_id
1 'polypeptide(L)'
;MLYFQRQLLTKQQQTAYKAVSQEFGNSGSQPFAEFLAQYYYQAAETSDRAAFRQTQTWFIEHCLDATELLRQAVERLRSQGVPQKWIIREVLGYASKDYQAGRERFYEILGETENDEEE
;
A
#
# COMPACT_ATOMS: atom_id res chain seq x y z
N MET A 1 3.44 -8.49 -30.31
CA MET A 1 3.86 -9.05 -29.00
C MET A 1 3.64 -7.95 -27.96
N LEU A 2 2.54 -8.00 -27.23
CA LEU A 2 2.18 -6.96 -26.24
C LEU A 2 3.13 -7.10 -25.05
N TYR A 3 4.07 -6.16 -24.91
CA TYR A 3 4.91 -6.02 -23.71
C TYR A 3 4.02 -5.61 -22.54
N PHE A 4 3.39 -6.58 -21.87
CA PHE A 4 2.63 -6.35 -20.65
C PHE A 4 3.53 -6.21 -19.40
N GLN A 5 4.85 -6.19 -19.58
CA GLN A 5 5.82 -6.02 -18.49
C GLN A 5 6.26 -4.56 -18.37
N ARG A 6 5.35 -3.66 -18.02
CA ARG A 6 5.78 -2.63 -17.07
C ARG A 6 5.93 -3.38 -15.75
N GLN A 7 7.16 -3.52 -15.25
CA GLN A 7 7.34 -3.95 -13.87
C GLN A 7 6.61 -2.94 -13.00
N LEU A 8 5.41 -3.31 -12.54
CA LEU A 8 4.58 -2.47 -11.68
C LEU A 8 5.23 -2.27 -10.31
N LEU A 9 6.14 -3.17 -9.95
CA LEU A 9 6.92 -3.14 -8.73
C LEU A 9 8.33 -2.63 -9.01
N THR A 10 8.79 -1.68 -8.21
CA THR A 10 10.20 -1.27 -8.20
C THR A 10 11.09 -2.43 -7.77
N LYS A 11 12.39 -2.39 -8.12
CA LYS A 11 13.36 -3.39 -7.65
C LYS A 11 13.36 -3.51 -6.12
N GLN A 12 13.24 -2.37 -5.43
CA GLN A 12 13.19 -2.33 -3.98
C GLN A 12 11.95 -3.06 -3.42
N GLN A 13 10.77 -2.85 -4.01
CA GLN A 13 9.55 -3.57 -3.62
C GLN A 13 9.69 -5.08 -3.88
N GLN A 14 10.26 -5.48 -5.02
CA GLN A 14 10.49 -6.89 -5.32
C GLN A 14 11.43 -7.56 -4.30
N THR A 15 12.50 -6.87 -3.89
CA THR A 15 13.41 -7.36 -2.85
C THR A 15 12.71 -7.45 -1.49
N ALA A 16 11.96 -6.42 -1.10
CA ALA A 16 11.22 -6.41 0.17
C ALA A 16 10.20 -7.55 0.24
N TYR A 17 9.38 -7.71 -0.80
CA TYR A 17 8.35 -8.75 -0.83
C TYR A 17 8.94 -10.15 -0.91
N LYS A 18 10.09 -10.30 -1.58
CA LYS A 18 10.83 -11.57 -1.57
C LYS A 18 11.30 -11.91 -0.15
N ALA A 19 11.82 -10.95 0.60
CA ALA A 19 12.23 -11.17 2.00
C ALA A 19 11.03 -11.64 2.85
N VAL A 20 9.89 -10.95 2.76
CA VAL A 20 8.65 -11.36 3.42
C VAL A 20 8.28 -12.80 3.04
N SER A 21 8.28 -13.15 1.74
CA SER A 21 7.89 -14.50 1.32
C SER A 21 8.77 -15.62 1.90
N GLN A 22 10.02 -15.35 2.29
CA GLN A 22 10.89 -16.35 2.91
C GLN A 22 10.38 -16.77 4.29
N GLU A 23 9.75 -15.85 5.03
CA GLU A 23 9.10 -16.16 6.32
C GLU A 23 7.90 -17.12 6.15
N PHE A 24 7.35 -17.19 4.95
CA PHE A 24 6.19 -18.01 4.59
C PHE A 24 6.56 -19.22 3.72
N GLY A 25 7.83 -19.64 3.74
CA GLY A 25 8.28 -20.88 3.11
C GLY A 25 8.85 -20.73 1.70
N ASN A 26 9.09 -19.51 1.21
CA ASN A 26 9.91 -19.32 0.01
C ASN A 26 11.36 -19.74 0.30
N SER A 27 11.88 -20.69 -0.47
CA SER A 27 13.26 -21.21 -0.36
C SER A 27 14.35 -20.17 -0.67
N GLY A 28 13.98 -18.97 -1.11
CA GLY A 28 14.87 -17.85 -1.38
C GLY A 28 15.51 -17.86 -2.76
N SER A 29 15.52 -19.00 -3.45
CA SER A 29 15.88 -19.08 -4.87
C SER A 29 14.72 -18.67 -5.79
N GLN A 30 13.49 -18.85 -5.33
CA GLN A 30 12.28 -18.58 -6.10
C GLN A 30 11.94 -17.08 -6.18
N PRO A 31 11.61 -16.55 -7.38
CA PRO A 31 11.06 -15.20 -7.53
C PRO A 31 9.74 -15.01 -6.78
N PHE A 32 9.50 -13.81 -6.26
CA PHE A 32 8.29 -13.48 -5.51
C PHE A 32 6.99 -13.78 -6.28
N ALA A 33 6.96 -13.50 -7.60
CA ALA A 33 5.79 -13.77 -8.43
C ALA A 33 5.46 -15.27 -8.53
N GLU A 34 6.48 -16.13 -8.57
CA GLU A 34 6.28 -17.58 -8.59
C GLU A 34 5.77 -18.08 -7.24
N PHE A 35 6.26 -17.51 -6.13
CA PHE A 35 5.77 -17.84 -4.79
C PHE A 35 4.29 -17.48 -4.65
N LEU A 36 3.91 -16.28 -5.10
CA LEU A 36 2.52 -15.84 -5.08
C LEU A 36 1.60 -16.72 -5.93
N ALA A 37 2.08 -17.17 -7.09
CA ALA A 37 1.34 -18.11 -7.93
C ALA A 37 1.14 -19.46 -7.22
N GLN A 38 2.17 -19.99 -6.54
CA GLN A 38 2.02 -21.21 -5.76
C GLN A 38 1.05 -21.05 -4.60
N TYR A 39 1.12 -19.93 -3.87
CA TYR A 39 0.18 -19.61 -2.80
C TYR A 39 -1.28 -19.57 -3.32
N TYR A 40 -1.49 -18.96 -4.49
CA TYR A 40 -2.78 -18.96 -5.16
C TYR A 40 -3.25 -20.39 -5.50
N TYR A 41 -2.38 -21.22 -6.08
CA TYR A 41 -2.76 -22.59 -6.46
C TYR A 41 -3.14 -23.43 -5.24
N GLN A 42 -2.41 -23.30 -4.13
CA GLN A 42 -2.76 -23.96 -2.87
C GLN A 42 -4.11 -23.49 -2.34
N ALA A 43 -4.39 -22.19 -2.39
CA ALA A 43 -5.70 -21.66 -2.01
C ALA A 43 -6.83 -22.17 -2.93
N ALA A 44 -6.55 -22.32 -4.23
CA ALA A 44 -7.49 -22.80 -5.23
C ALA A 44 -7.85 -24.29 -5.08
N GLU A 45 -6.95 -25.12 -4.53
CA GLU A 45 -7.24 -26.51 -4.17
C GLU A 45 -8.39 -26.61 -3.16
N THR A 46 -8.55 -25.59 -2.31
CA THR A 46 -9.64 -25.54 -1.31
C THR A 46 -10.87 -24.82 -1.85
N SER A 47 -10.69 -23.68 -2.54
CA SER A 47 -11.79 -22.90 -3.12
C SER A 47 -11.32 -21.95 -4.22
N ASP A 48 -11.49 -22.34 -5.47
CA ASP A 48 -11.13 -21.52 -6.64
C ASP A 48 -11.81 -20.12 -6.62
N ARG A 49 -13.08 -20.04 -6.17
CA ARG A 49 -13.81 -18.76 -6.05
C ARG A 49 -13.20 -17.81 -5.02
N ALA A 50 -12.55 -18.33 -3.99
CA ALA A 50 -11.98 -17.53 -2.90
C ALA A 50 -10.46 -17.36 -3.03
N ALA A 51 -9.77 -18.20 -3.80
CA ALA A 51 -8.32 -18.23 -3.92
C ALA A 51 -7.71 -16.87 -4.25
N PHE A 52 -8.33 -16.15 -5.21
CA PHE A 52 -7.86 -14.81 -5.57
C PHE A 52 -7.98 -13.84 -4.39
N ARG A 53 -9.11 -13.83 -3.69
CA ARG A 53 -9.33 -12.94 -2.54
C ARG A 53 -8.39 -13.28 -1.39
N GLN A 54 -8.19 -14.57 -1.10
CA GLN A 54 -7.28 -15.01 -0.04
C GLN A 54 -5.83 -14.60 -0.35
N THR A 55 -5.39 -14.83 -1.59
CA THR A 55 -4.06 -14.42 -2.05
C THR A 55 -3.90 -12.89 -1.99
N GLN A 56 -4.92 -12.15 -2.40
CA GLN A 56 -4.93 -10.69 -2.33
C GLN A 56 -4.85 -10.19 -0.88
N THR A 57 -5.67 -10.76 0.02
CA THR A 57 -5.66 -10.41 1.45
C THR A 57 -4.30 -10.68 2.06
N TRP A 58 -3.73 -11.87 1.85
CA TRP A 58 -2.39 -12.21 2.32
C TRP A 58 -1.33 -11.21 1.82
N PHE A 59 -1.38 -10.86 0.53
CA PHE A 59 -0.46 -9.87 -0.02
C PHE A 59 -0.61 -8.50 0.66
N ILE A 60 -1.84 -8.03 0.84
CA ILE A 60 -2.11 -6.74 1.51
C ILE A 60 -1.60 -6.75 2.94
N GLU A 61 -1.88 -7.81 3.71
CA GLU A 61 -1.57 -7.89 5.13
C GLU A 61 -0.07 -8.02 5.41
N HIS A 62 0.68 -8.70 4.53
CA HIS A 62 2.08 -9.03 4.79
C HIS A 62 3.08 -8.22 3.97
N CYS A 63 2.69 -7.72 2.80
CA CYS A 63 3.60 -7.00 1.92
C CYS A 63 3.38 -5.48 1.91
N LEU A 64 2.18 -5.00 2.27
CA LEU A 64 1.86 -3.58 2.19
C LEU A 64 1.82 -2.94 3.57
N ASP A 65 2.59 -1.88 3.74
CA ASP A 65 2.44 -0.98 4.90
C ASP A 65 1.36 0.06 4.56
N ALA A 66 0.19 -0.08 5.18
CA ALA A 66 -0.94 0.80 4.96
C ALA A 66 -0.65 2.26 5.33
N THR A 67 0.16 2.49 6.37
CA THR A 67 0.52 3.84 6.84
C THR A 67 1.44 4.50 5.83
N GLU A 68 2.46 3.78 5.37
CA GLU A 68 3.40 4.27 4.37
C GLU A 68 2.72 4.52 3.01
N LEU A 69 1.80 3.64 2.59
CA LEU A 69 0.99 3.85 1.40
C LEU A 69 0.11 5.10 1.50
N LEU A 70 -0.51 5.32 2.66
CA LEU A 70 -1.32 6.51 2.90
C LEU A 70 -0.45 7.78 2.86
N ARG A 71 0.75 7.75 3.46
CA ARG A 71 1.72 8.84 3.40
C ARG A 71 2.10 9.19 1.96
N GLN A 72 2.52 8.19 1.17
CA GLN A 72 2.87 8.39 -0.24
C GLN A 72 1.70 8.96 -1.06
N ALA A 73 0.46 8.51 -0.79
CA ALA A 73 -0.73 9.02 -1.45
C ALA A 73 -0.96 10.51 -1.11
N VAL A 74 -0.86 10.88 0.17
CA VAL A 74 -1.01 12.25 0.64
C VAL A 74 0.07 13.17 0.06
N GLU A 75 1.34 12.76 0.07
CA GLU A 75 2.45 13.51 -0.53
C GLU A 75 2.25 13.74 -2.02
N ARG A 76 1.79 12.71 -2.74
CA ARG A 76 1.51 12.80 -4.16
C ARG A 76 0.36 13.76 -4.47
N LEU A 77 -0.70 13.76 -3.67
CA LEU A 77 -1.82 14.69 -3.83
C LEU A 77 -1.39 16.13 -3.51
N ARG A 78 -0.62 16.33 -2.43
CA ARG A 78 -0.07 17.63 -2.06
C ARG A 78 0.83 18.20 -3.16
N SER A 79 1.77 17.40 -3.68
CA SER A 79 2.66 17.83 -4.78
C SER A 79 1.92 18.14 -6.10
N GLN A 80 0.70 17.62 -6.27
CA GLN A 80 -0.18 17.96 -7.40
C GLN A 80 -1.04 19.21 -7.14
N GLY A 81 -0.88 19.87 -5.99
CA GLY A 81 -1.65 21.06 -5.61
C GLY A 81 -3.09 20.76 -5.18
N VAL A 82 -3.41 19.51 -4.82
CA VAL A 82 -4.73 19.16 -4.30
C VAL A 82 -4.92 19.85 -2.94
N PRO A 83 -6.04 20.56 -2.70
CA PRO A 83 -6.24 21.28 -1.45
C PRO A 83 -6.23 20.35 -0.23
N GLN A 84 -5.49 20.72 0.83
CA GLN A 84 -5.40 19.94 2.07
C GLN A 84 -6.78 19.58 2.63
N LYS A 85 -7.71 20.53 2.65
CA LYS A 85 -9.09 20.31 3.12
C LYS A 85 -9.82 19.24 2.31
N TRP A 86 -9.55 19.14 1.01
CA TRP A 86 -10.10 18.08 0.17
C TRP A 86 -9.49 16.73 0.53
N ILE A 87 -8.16 16.65 0.72
CA ILE A 87 -7.46 15.42 1.10
C ILE A 87 -7.98 14.90 2.45
N ILE A 88 -8.08 15.77 3.45
CA ILE A 88 -8.60 15.42 4.78
C ILE A 88 -10.02 14.85 4.70
N ARG A 89 -10.87 15.40 3.83
CA ARG A 89 -12.24 14.96 3.68
C ARG A 89 -12.38 13.66 2.89
N GLU A 90 -11.79 13.60 1.70
CA GLU A 90 -12.06 12.54 0.72
C GLU A 90 -11.09 11.37 0.84
N VAL A 91 -9.88 11.59 1.36
CA VAL A 91 -8.85 10.54 1.54
C VAL A 91 -8.80 10.07 2.98
N LEU A 92 -8.78 11.00 3.93
CA LEU A 92 -8.74 10.64 5.36
C LEU A 92 -10.13 10.41 5.98
N GLY A 93 -11.20 10.80 5.29
CA GLY A 93 -12.58 10.53 5.70
C GLY A 93 -13.12 11.44 6.83
N TYR A 94 -12.44 12.54 7.14
CA TYR A 94 -12.89 13.46 8.18
C TYR A 94 -13.95 14.43 7.65
N ALA A 95 -15.10 14.47 8.30
CA ALA A 95 -16.14 15.44 7.98
C ALA A 95 -15.69 16.86 8.35
N SER A 96 -16.34 17.88 7.77
CA SER A 96 -15.99 19.30 8.05
C SER A 96 -16.02 19.66 9.54
N LYS A 97 -16.90 19.03 10.33
CA LYS A 97 -17.00 19.24 11.78
C LYS A 97 -15.80 18.68 12.56
N ASP A 98 -15.09 17.72 11.96
CA ASP A 98 -13.94 17.00 12.54
C ASP A 98 -12.64 17.42 11.85
N TYR A 99 -12.63 18.59 11.18
CA TYR A 99 -11.50 19.05 10.36
C TYR A 99 -10.21 19.18 11.17
N GLN A 100 -10.28 19.65 12.41
CA GLN A 100 -9.10 19.84 13.25
C GLN A 100 -8.40 18.49 13.52
N ALA A 101 -9.15 17.47 13.93
CA ALA A 101 -8.61 16.12 14.13
C ALA A 101 -8.06 15.53 12.82
N GLY A 102 -8.71 15.83 11.68
CA GLY A 102 -8.22 15.43 10.36
C GLY A 102 -6.92 16.12 9.96
N ARG A 103 -6.74 17.38 10.37
CA ARG A 103 -5.51 18.16 10.13
C ARG A 103 -4.36 17.67 10.99
N GLU A 104 -4.61 17.35 12.26
CA GLU A 104 -3.60 16.70 13.13
C GLU A 104 -3.14 15.37 12.53
N ARG A 105 -4.09 14.53 12.10
CA ARG A 105 -3.77 13.25 11.45
C ARG A 105 -3.00 13.44 10.14
N PHE A 106 -3.33 14.48 9.36
CA PHE A 106 -2.63 14.79 8.12
C PHE A 106 -1.14 15.06 8.36
N TYR A 107 -0.79 15.86 9.36
CA TYR A 107 0.61 16.14 9.71
C TYR A 107 1.31 14.94 10.34
N GLU A 108 0.60 14.17 11.18
CA GLU A 108 1.12 12.92 11.74
C GLU A 108 1.54 11.94 10.63
N ILE A 109 0.71 11.78 9.59
CA ILE A 109 1.01 10.92 8.44
C ILE A 109 2.28 11.40 7.72
N LEU A 110 2.46 12.71 7.58
CA LEU A 110 3.63 13.30 6.92
C LEU A 110 4.89 13.31 7.79
N GLY A 111 4.77 13.00 9.10
CA GLY A 111 5.88 13.15 10.04
C GLY A 111 6.29 14.61 10.25
N GLU A 112 5.40 15.55 9.95
CA GLU A 112 5.60 16.98 10.11
C GLU A 112 4.99 17.41 11.45
N THR A 113 5.65 18.31 12.18
CA THR A 113 4.99 19.05 13.25
C THR A 113 4.25 20.23 12.63
N GLU A 114 3.12 20.61 13.20
CA GLU A 114 2.42 21.84 12.85
C GLU A 114 3.35 23.03 13.13
N ASN A 115 4.14 23.42 12.14
CA ASN A 115 4.92 24.65 12.16
C ASN A 115 4.18 25.64 11.26
N ASP A 116 3.50 26.56 11.94
CA ASP A 116 3.12 27.92 11.56
C ASP A 116 3.70 28.42 10.22
N GLU A 117 3.13 28.00 9.09
CA GLU A 117 3.20 28.73 7.82
C GLU A 117 1.89 29.48 7.61
N GLU A 118 1.66 30.49 8.47
CA GLU A 118 0.84 31.65 8.16
C GLU A 118 1.61 32.90 8.66
N GLU A 119 2.64 33.31 7.90
CA GLU A 119 3.06 34.71 7.76
C GLU A 119 2.57 35.25 6.41
#